data_AF-A0A923VEI5-F1
#
_entry.id   AF-A0A923VEI5-F1
#
_cell.length_a   1.000
_cell.length_b   1.000
_cell.length_c   1.000
_cell.angle_alpha   90.00
_cell.angle_beta   90.00
_cell.angle_gamma   90.00
#
_symmetry.space_group_name_H-M   'P 1'
#
loop_
_entity.id
_entity.type
_entity.pdbx_description
1 polymer ?
#
loop_
_entity_poly.entity_id
_entity_poly.type
_entity_poly.pdbx_seq_one_letter_code
_entity_poly.pdbx_strand_id
1 'polypeptide(L)'
;RFKIETTTLKSKFFFIKEGKDNRVEMVTTEAEPLLIVKTGKGQLVRNAKFKVNNLVEVMGWKAAGAKLTEYSKTIEMEWEKKEVTDNPQPELF
;
A
#
# COMPACT_ATOMS: atom_id res chain seq x y z
N ARG A 1 -9.01 0.63 -0.81
CA ARG A 1 -8.78 0.09 -2.16
C ARG A 1 -10.01 0.41 -3.01
N PHE A 2 -9.86 0.72 -4.29
CA PHE A 2 -10.99 0.99 -5.19
C PHE A 2 -10.75 0.37 -6.57
N LYS A 3 -11.84 0.04 -7.26
CA LYS A 3 -11.83 -0.39 -8.66
C LYS A 3 -12.47 0.70 -9.51
N ILE A 4 -11.78 1.12 -10.57
CA ILE A 4 -12.34 2.07 -11.54
C ILE A 4 -12.74 1.27 -12.77
N GLU A 5 -14.02 1.27 -13.09
CA GLU A 5 -14.56 0.73 -14.34
C GLU A 5 -15.05 1.92 -15.18
N THR A 6 -14.41 2.18 -16.31
CA THR A 6 -14.74 3.31 -17.19
C THR A 6 -14.60 2.91 -18.65
N THR A 7 -15.48 3.44 -19.50
CA THR A 7 -15.42 3.33 -20.96
C THR A 7 -14.82 4.57 -21.62
N THR A 8 -14.59 5.63 -20.86
CA THR A 8 -14.07 6.92 -21.37
C THR A 8 -12.56 7.02 -21.19
N LEU A 9 -11.87 7.44 -22.25
CA LEU A 9 -10.45 7.78 -22.23
C LEU A 9 -10.27 9.25 -21.81
N LYS A 10 -9.16 9.56 -21.13
CA LYS A 10 -8.76 10.91 -20.67
C LYS A 10 -9.62 11.54 -19.55
N SER A 11 -10.50 10.78 -18.93
CA SER A 11 -11.23 11.22 -17.73
C SER A 11 -10.33 11.12 -16.49
N LYS A 12 -10.22 12.21 -15.72
CA LYS A 12 -9.50 12.22 -14.43
C LYS A 12 -10.41 11.71 -13.32
N PHE A 13 -9.91 10.76 -12.53
CA PHE A 13 -10.63 10.24 -11.35
C PHE A 13 -9.94 10.71 -10.08
N PHE A 14 -10.61 11.56 -9.33
CA PHE A 14 -10.13 12.01 -8.02
C PHE A 14 -10.47 10.96 -6.97
N PHE A 15 -9.45 10.53 -6.22
CA PHE A 15 -9.56 9.46 -5.22
C PHE A 15 -9.25 9.92 -3.79
N ILE A 16 -8.73 11.13 -3.63
CA ILE A 16 -8.53 11.79 -2.33
C ILE A 16 -9.32 13.10 -2.33
N LYS A 17 -9.93 13.43 -1.20
CA LYS A 17 -10.62 14.72 -1.04
C LYS A 17 -9.57 15.83 -1.01
N GLU A 18 -9.86 16.93 -1.70
CA GLU A 18 -9.06 18.14 -1.58
C GLU A 18 -9.20 18.72 -0.17
N GLY A 19 -8.07 19.07 0.44
CA GLY A 19 -8.02 19.55 1.82
C GLY A 19 -6.59 19.88 2.24
N LYS A 20 -6.44 20.79 3.19
CA LYS A 20 -5.14 21.10 3.79
C LYS A 20 -4.57 19.84 4.45
N ASP A 21 -3.30 19.54 4.17
CA ASP A 21 -2.56 18.37 4.66
C ASP A 21 -3.01 17.00 4.12
N ASN A 22 -3.98 16.95 3.21
CA ASN A 22 -4.31 15.73 2.48
C ASN A 22 -3.26 15.49 1.40
N ARG A 23 -2.46 14.44 1.55
CA ARG A 23 -1.46 14.03 0.55
C ARG A 23 -1.43 12.53 0.40
N VAL A 24 -0.95 12.11 -0.75
CA VAL A 24 -0.73 10.69 -1.08
C VAL A 24 0.73 10.40 -0.88
N GLU A 25 1.05 9.52 0.05
CA GLU A 25 2.43 9.10 0.31
C GLU A 25 2.85 7.97 -0.64
N MET A 26 1.95 7.02 -0.88
CA MET A 26 2.30 5.80 -1.62
C MET A 26 1.07 5.18 -2.29
N VAL A 27 1.28 4.59 -3.47
CA VAL A 27 0.25 3.85 -4.24
C VAL A 27 0.84 2.56 -4.78
N THR A 28 0.00 1.56 -5.04
CA THR A 28 0.37 0.31 -5.70
C THR A 28 -0.81 -0.21 -6.51
N THR A 29 -0.52 -0.88 -7.62
CA THR A 29 -1.48 -1.58 -8.48
C THR A 29 -1.44 -3.09 -8.28
N GLU A 30 -0.59 -3.59 -7.39
CA GLU A 30 -0.46 -5.02 -7.12
C GLU A 30 -1.75 -5.59 -6.50
N ALA A 31 -2.14 -6.79 -6.93
CA ALA A 31 -3.35 -7.45 -6.45
C ALA A 31 -3.27 -7.79 -4.95
N GLU A 32 -2.12 -8.27 -4.50
CA GLU A 32 -1.84 -8.67 -3.12
C GLU A 32 -0.63 -7.92 -2.55
N PRO A 33 -0.75 -6.59 -2.31
CA PRO A 33 0.35 -5.79 -1.85
C PRO A 33 0.61 -6.03 -0.37
N LEU A 34 1.88 -6.23 -0.04
CA LEU A 34 2.36 -6.41 1.32
C LEU A 34 3.07 -5.14 1.79
N LEU A 35 2.52 -4.51 2.82
CA LEU A 35 3.05 -3.28 3.40
C LEU A 35 3.92 -3.63 4.60
N ILE A 36 5.18 -3.21 4.57
CA ILE A 36 6.11 -3.30 5.69
C ILE A 36 6.04 -1.98 6.45
N VAL A 37 5.63 -2.04 7.71
CA VAL A 37 5.58 -0.88 8.60
C VAL A 37 6.63 -1.07 9.68
N LYS A 38 7.58 -0.14 9.73
CA LYS A 38 8.61 -0.08 10.76
C LYS A 38 8.22 0.99 11.76
N THR A 39 8.12 0.64 13.04
CA THR A 39 7.74 1.56 14.11
C THR A 39 8.76 1.49 15.25
N GLY A 40 9.31 2.64 15.66
CA GLY A 40 10.20 2.73 16.81
C GLY A 40 11.46 3.56 16.53
N LYS A 41 12.31 3.74 17.55
CA LYS A 41 13.63 4.37 17.43
C LYS A 41 14.69 3.46 18.05
N GLY A 42 15.87 3.37 17.43
CA GLY A 42 17.01 2.62 17.98
C GLY A 42 16.78 1.11 18.00
N GLN A 43 17.07 0.46 19.13
CA GLN A 43 16.96 -1.00 19.27
C GLN A 43 15.52 -1.53 19.41
N LEU A 44 14.51 -0.65 19.50
CA LEU A 44 13.09 -1.01 19.65
C LEU A 44 12.29 -0.90 18.34
N VAL A 45 12.95 -1.06 17.19
CA VAL A 45 12.26 -1.08 15.89
C VAL A 45 11.43 -2.34 15.78
N ARG A 46 10.12 -2.17 15.68
CA ARG A 46 9.16 -3.24 15.39
C ARG A 46 8.79 -3.19 13.92
N ASN A 47 9.04 -4.31 13.24
CA ASN A 47 8.63 -4.51 11.86
C ASN A 47 7.33 -5.31 11.84
N ALA A 48 6.29 -4.76 11.23
CA ALA A 48 5.02 -5.42 11.02
C ALA A 48 4.76 -5.54 9.51
N LYS A 49 4.33 -6.72 9.09
CA LYS A 49 3.93 -7.01 7.71
C LYS A 49 2.41 -7.02 7.63
N PHE A 50 1.85 -6.16 6.78
CA PHE A 50 0.41 -6.00 6.60
C PHE A 50 0.01 -6.41 5.19
N LYS A 51 -0.85 -7.43 5.11
CA LYS A 51 -1.54 -7.82 3.88
C LYS A 51 -2.70 -6.85 3.65
N VAL A 52 -2.50 -5.83 2.81
CA VAL A 52 -3.47 -4.72 2.65
C VAL A 52 -4.78 -5.18 1.99
N ASN A 53 -4.73 -6.26 1.21
CA ASN A 53 -5.92 -6.93 0.66
C ASN A 53 -6.87 -7.47 1.74
N ASN A 54 -6.33 -7.98 2.85
CA ASN A 54 -7.15 -8.54 3.94
C ASN A 54 -7.68 -7.45 4.88
N LEU A 55 -6.98 -6.31 4.96
CA LEU A 55 -7.32 -5.22 5.88
C LEU A 55 -8.40 -4.30 5.32
N VAL A 56 -8.50 -4.16 4.00
CA VAL A 56 -9.40 -3.23 3.34
C VAL A 56 -10.01 -3.90 2.14
N GLU A 57 -11.33 -4.06 2.13
CA GLU A 57 -12.05 -4.56 0.96
C GLU A 57 -12.03 -3.56 -0.20
N VAL A 58 -12.38 -4.05 -1.39
CA VAL A 58 -12.53 -3.21 -2.58
C VAL A 58 -13.83 -2.41 -2.44
N MET A 59 -13.71 -1.14 -2.10
CA MET A 59 -14.85 -0.23 -1.99
C MET A 59 -15.02 0.58 -3.28
N GLY A 60 -16.15 1.28 -3.41
CA GLY A 60 -16.34 2.25 -4.49
C GLY A 60 -15.30 3.38 -4.48
N TRP A 61 -15.10 4.04 -5.62
CA TRP A 61 -14.07 5.06 -5.87
C TRP A 61 -14.12 6.33 -4.98
N LYS A 62 -15.16 6.50 -4.15
CA LYS A 62 -15.33 7.61 -3.19
C LYS A 62 -15.24 7.19 -1.72
N ALA A 63 -14.62 6.05 -1.42
CA ALA A 63 -14.51 5.56 -0.04
C ALA A 63 -13.53 6.40 0.81
N ALA A 64 -13.96 6.77 2.02
CA ALA A 64 -13.03 7.21 3.05
C ALA A 64 -12.17 6.00 3.44
N GLY A 65 -10.85 6.10 3.27
CA GLY A 65 -9.92 4.98 3.53
C GLY A 65 -9.99 4.45 4.96
N ALA A 66 -9.42 3.27 5.20
CA ALA A 66 -9.31 2.69 6.54
C ALA A 66 -8.04 3.20 7.25
N LYS A 67 -8.12 3.41 8.57
CA LYS A 67 -6.95 3.74 9.39
C LYS A 67 -6.08 2.49 9.54
N LEU A 68 -4.86 2.51 8.99
CA LEU A 68 -3.93 1.38 9.06
C LEU A 68 -3.09 1.38 10.35
N THR A 69 -2.65 2.55 10.81
CA THR A 69 -1.84 2.70 12.03
C THR A 69 -2.13 4.04 12.72
N GLU A 70 -1.81 4.12 14.01
CA GLU A 70 -1.81 5.39 14.73
C GLU A 70 -0.66 6.27 14.25
N TYR A 71 -0.87 7.58 14.13
CA TYR A 71 0.20 8.48 13.70
C TYR A 71 1.32 8.51 14.75
N SER A 72 2.53 8.18 14.32
CA SER A 72 3.75 8.42 15.10
C SER A 72 4.84 8.95 14.17
N LYS A 73 5.69 9.85 14.67
CA LYS A 73 6.76 10.50 13.90
C LYS A 73 7.86 9.55 13.41
N THR A 74 7.79 8.28 13.80
CA THR A 74 8.83 7.26 13.58
C THR A 74 8.28 6.06 12.81
N ILE A 75 7.21 6.29 12.04
CA ILE A 75 6.61 5.26 11.22
C ILE A 75 7.18 5.39 9.82
N GLU A 76 7.88 4.35 9.39
CA GLU A 76 8.31 4.20 8.02
C GLU A 76 7.46 3.12 7.37
N MET A 77 6.95 3.41 6.17
CA MET A 77 6.10 2.51 5.41
C MET A 77 6.74 2.25 4.06
N GLU A 78 6.94 0.98 3.72
CA GLU A 78 7.53 0.56 2.45
C GLU A 78 6.72 -0.60 1.88
N TRP A 79 6.47 -0.60 0.57
CA TRP A 79 6.00 -1.82 -0.10
C TRP A 79 7.11 -2.87 -0.05
N GLU A 80 6.73 -4.12 0.20
CA GLU A 80 7.64 -5.23 -0.01
C GLU A 80 8.02 -5.27 -1.49
N LYS A 81 9.30 -5.01 -1.78
CA LYS A 81 9.84 -5.25 -3.11
C LYS A 81 9.93 -6.76 -3.26
N LYS A 82 9.02 -7.36 -4.04
CA LYS A 82 9.28 -8.68 -4.58
C LYS A 82 10.50 -8.53 -5.48
N GLU A 83 11.65 -9.01 -5.03
CA GLU A 83 12.76 -9.24 -5.93
C GLU A 83 12.21 -10.18 -7.00
N VAL A 84 12.17 -9.70 -8.25
CA VAL A 84 12.03 -10.59 -9.39
C VAL A 84 13.33 -11.37 -9.37
N THR A 85 13.34 -12.52 -8.70
CA THR A 85 14.43 -13.48 -8.81
C THR A 85 14.40 -14.00 -10.23
N ASP A 86 15.08 -13.29 -11.14
CA ASP A 86 15.50 -13.81 -12.43
C ASP A 86 16.72 -14.74 -12.23
N ASN A 87 16.60 -15.64 -11.25
CA ASN A 87 17.55 -16.73 -11.02
C ASN A 87 16.81 -18.03 -11.33
N PRO A 88 16.92 -18.59 -12.54
CA PRO A 88 16.60 -19.98 -12.78
C PRO A 88 17.65 -20.82 -12.05
N GLN A 89 17.46 -21.04 -10.75
CA GLN A 89 18.27 -22.02 -10.03
C GLN A 89 17.83 -23.41 -10.52
N PRO A 90 18.68 -24.17 -11.22
CA PRO A 90 18.32 -25.52 -11.60
C PRO A 90 18.29 -26.37 -10.33
N GLU A 91 17.20 -27.11 -10.13
CA GLU A 91 17.14 -28.15 -9.11
C GLU A 91 18.24 -29.19 -9.42
N LEU A 92 19.19 -29.33 -8.50
CA LEU A 92 20.12 -30.46 -8.48
C LEU A 92 19.34 -31.70 -8.05
N PHE A 93 18.98 -32.53 -9.04
CA PHE A 93 18.80 -33.97 -8.87
C PHE A 93 20.12 -34.68 -9.18
#